data_AF-A0A4Z0QCE9-F1
#
_entry.id   AF-A0A4Z0QCE9-F1
#
_cell.length_a   1.000
_cell.length_b   1.000
_cell.length_c   1.000
_cell.angle_alpha   90.00
_cell.angle_beta   90.00
_cell.angle_gamma   90.00
#
_symmetry.space_group_name_H-M   'P 1'
#
loop_
_entity.id
_entity.type
_entity.pdbx_description
1 polymer ?
#
loop_
_entity_poly.entity_id
_entity_poly.type
_entity_poly.pdbx_seq_one_letter_code
_entity_poly.pdbx_strand_id
1 'polypeptide(L)'
;MKNFTRAFFFLVAFLLTASVSMAQATYPTVGIIGSATAKGWDASTAMTAGTGANNHQWTITLPLTVGEAKFRANDAWTVNWGANTFPAGVGTQDGPNIPIATAGNYTVTFNDITGAYQFTRITSTANQLQNTTTFNLALLPNPASETMRVAYDLPTATTAAVSVHNLLGQSVRALTAVRQGAGQQEQRVSLQGLTAGIYVVRLQAGTQVQTARLLVK
;
A
#
# COMPACT_ATOMS: atom_id res chain seq x y z
N MET A 1 -56.83 54.96 41.85
CA MET A 1 -55.40 54.84 42.22
C MET A 1 -55.24 53.76 43.27
N LYS A 2 -54.63 52.61 42.90
CA LYS A 2 -53.68 51.81 43.70
C LYS A 2 -53.42 50.49 42.96
N ASN A 3 -52.25 50.44 42.33
CA ASN A 3 -51.70 49.29 41.63
C ASN A 3 -51.14 48.29 42.65
N PHE A 4 -51.29 46.99 42.42
CA PHE A 4 -50.40 45.99 43.01
C PHE A 4 -49.95 44.99 41.95
N THR A 5 -48.64 45.01 41.74
CA THR A 5 -47.81 44.29 40.78
C THR A 5 -47.74 42.80 41.14
N ARG A 6 -47.96 41.91 40.16
CA ARG A 6 -47.72 40.47 40.32
C ARG A 6 -46.26 40.16 39.96
N ALA A 7 -45.47 39.72 40.93
CA ALA A 7 -44.14 39.17 40.70
C ALA A 7 -44.25 37.69 40.27
N PHE A 8 -43.68 37.37 39.11
CA PHE A 8 -43.62 36.02 38.55
C PHE A 8 -42.31 35.37 39.03
N PHE A 9 -42.40 34.35 39.88
CA PHE A 9 -41.24 33.55 40.30
C PHE A 9 -40.90 32.55 39.19
N PHE A 10 -39.77 32.72 38.52
CA PHE A 10 -39.18 31.70 37.64
C PHE A 10 -38.44 30.68 38.51
N LEU A 11 -38.98 29.46 38.62
CA LEU A 11 -38.27 28.30 39.16
C LEU A 11 -37.42 27.71 38.01
N VAL A 12 -36.12 27.99 38.00
CA VAL A 12 -35.17 27.32 37.10
C VAL A 12 -34.87 25.95 37.70
N ALA A 13 -35.51 24.90 37.17
CA ALA A 13 -35.15 23.52 37.47
C ALA A 13 -33.85 23.18 36.74
N PHE A 14 -32.74 23.13 37.47
CA PHE A 14 -31.47 22.62 36.96
C PHE A 14 -31.53 21.09 36.96
N LEU A 15 -31.81 20.49 35.79
CA LEU A 15 -31.76 19.04 35.63
C LEU A 15 -30.28 18.62 35.61
N LEU A 16 -29.76 18.19 36.75
CA LEU A 16 -28.42 17.61 36.85
C LEU A 16 -28.48 16.21 36.22
N THR A 17 -28.22 16.09 34.92
CA THR A 17 -27.99 14.79 34.30
C THR A 17 -26.68 14.25 34.85
N ALA A 18 -26.74 13.35 35.83
CA ALA A 18 -25.59 12.54 36.19
C ALA A 18 -25.25 11.64 34.99
N SER A 19 -24.26 12.03 34.20
CA SER A 19 -23.62 11.12 33.26
C SER A 19 -22.85 10.09 34.08
N VAL A 20 -23.43 8.89 34.24
CA VAL A 20 -22.68 7.75 34.73
C VAL A 20 -21.63 7.43 33.68
N SER A 21 -20.39 7.85 33.92
CA SER A 21 -19.24 7.36 33.17
C SER A 21 -19.10 5.88 33.51
N MET A 22 -19.69 5.01 32.69
CA MET A 22 -19.39 3.58 32.75
C MET A 22 -17.90 3.44 32.45
N ALA A 23 -17.15 2.77 33.33
CA ALA A 23 -15.75 2.46 33.05
C ALA A 23 -15.68 1.73 31.70
N GLN A 24 -14.97 2.33 30.74
CA GLN A 24 -14.79 1.75 29.42
C GLN A 24 -14.04 0.43 29.56
N ALA A 25 -14.62 -0.64 29.03
CA ALA A 25 -14.00 -1.97 29.10
C ALA A 25 -12.62 -1.92 28.42
N THR A 26 -11.59 -2.31 29.14
CA THR A 26 -10.23 -2.45 28.60
C THR A 26 -9.93 -3.93 28.40
N TYR A 27 -9.38 -4.26 27.24
CA TYR A 27 -9.01 -5.63 26.92
C TYR A 27 -7.49 -5.78 26.99
N PRO A 28 -6.96 -6.75 27.76
CA PRO A 28 -5.53 -7.00 27.78
C PRO A 28 -5.02 -7.55 26.44
N THR A 29 -5.85 -8.27 25.69
CA THR A 29 -5.52 -8.71 24.32
C THR A 29 -6.73 -8.60 23.40
N VAL A 30 -6.47 -8.23 22.15
CA VAL A 30 -7.37 -8.43 21.01
C VAL A 30 -6.57 -9.11 19.90
N GLY A 31 -7.19 -10.06 19.22
CA GLY A 31 -6.59 -10.78 18.11
C GLY A 31 -7.52 -10.88 16.91
N ILE A 32 -6.92 -11.00 15.73
CA ILE A 32 -7.61 -11.41 14.51
C ILE A 32 -7.60 -12.94 14.39
N ILE A 33 -8.71 -13.52 13.98
CA ILE A 33 -8.89 -14.98 13.83
C ILE A 33 -9.75 -15.28 12.59
N GLY A 34 -9.57 -16.44 11.97
CA GLY A 34 -10.43 -16.92 10.91
C GLY A 34 -9.69 -17.69 9.84
N SER A 35 -10.42 -18.33 8.92
CA SER A 35 -9.84 -19.14 7.83
C SER A 35 -8.87 -18.36 6.93
N ALA A 36 -8.99 -17.03 6.89
CA ALA A 36 -8.05 -16.17 6.17
C ALA A 36 -6.68 -16.02 6.88
N THR A 37 -6.60 -16.33 8.17
CA THR A 37 -5.39 -16.22 9.00
C THR A 37 -4.64 -17.56 9.07
N ALA A 38 -3.32 -17.52 9.33
CA ALA A 38 -2.48 -18.73 9.36
C ALA A 38 -2.91 -19.79 10.39
N LYS A 39 -3.61 -19.39 11.46
CA LYS A 39 -4.08 -20.27 12.54
C LYS A 39 -5.55 -20.68 12.38
N GLY A 40 -6.20 -20.33 11.26
CA GLY A 40 -7.60 -20.65 11.02
C GLY A 40 -8.52 -20.15 12.15
N TRP A 41 -9.50 -20.97 12.51
CA TRP A 41 -10.41 -20.72 13.64
C TRP A 41 -9.91 -21.32 14.97
N ASP A 42 -8.71 -21.89 15.00
CA ASP A 42 -8.19 -22.59 16.19
C ASP A 42 -7.61 -21.61 17.24
N ALA A 43 -6.96 -20.54 16.78
CA ALA A 43 -6.33 -19.56 17.67
C ALA A 43 -6.25 -18.16 17.05
N SER A 44 -6.26 -17.13 17.90
CA SER A 44 -6.09 -15.76 17.42
C SER A 44 -4.63 -15.47 17.09
N THR A 45 -4.45 -14.51 16.19
CA THR A 45 -3.19 -13.82 15.97
C THR A 45 -3.27 -12.48 16.69
N ALA A 46 -2.46 -12.32 17.73
CA ALA A 46 -2.52 -11.15 18.62
C ALA A 46 -2.21 -9.85 17.88
N MET A 47 -3.03 -8.82 18.12
CA MET A 47 -2.81 -7.46 17.64
C MET A 47 -2.09 -6.63 18.71
N THR A 48 -1.42 -5.55 18.29
CA THR A 48 -0.75 -4.61 19.19
C THR A 48 -1.68 -3.44 19.51
N ALA A 49 -1.92 -3.19 20.80
CA ALA A 49 -2.64 -2.00 21.26
C ALA A 49 -1.80 -0.73 21.06
N GLY A 50 -2.46 0.38 20.80
CA GLY A 50 -1.85 1.71 20.95
C GLY A 50 -1.54 2.04 22.41
N THR A 51 -0.96 3.21 22.65
CA THR A 51 -0.56 3.65 23.99
C THR A 51 -1.35 4.86 24.45
N GLY A 52 -1.41 5.08 25.77
CA GLY A 52 -2.12 6.23 26.37
C GLY A 52 -3.59 6.25 25.98
N ALA A 53 -4.07 7.39 25.48
CA ALA A 53 -5.45 7.58 25.03
C ALA A 53 -5.85 6.73 23.80
N ASN A 54 -4.88 6.11 23.11
CA ASN A 54 -5.10 5.27 21.94
C ASN A 54 -5.01 3.76 22.26
N ASN A 55 -5.06 3.36 23.53
CA ASN A 55 -5.01 1.95 23.94
C ASN A 55 -6.16 1.07 23.42
N HIS A 56 -7.19 1.69 22.85
CA HIS A 56 -8.29 1.01 22.15
C HIS A 56 -8.08 0.88 20.64
N GLN A 57 -6.94 1.32 20.12
CA GLN A 57 -6.58 1.16 18.71
C GLN A 57 -5.64 -0.05 18.57
N TRP A 58 -6.12 -1.10 17.93
CA TRP A 58 -5.39 -2.34 17.70
C TRP A 58 -4.85 -2.37 16.28
N THR A 59 -3.58 -2.74 16.12
CA THR A 59 -2.93 -2.84 14.81
C THR A 59 -2.17 -4.15 14.66
N ILE A 60 -2.20 -4.74 13.47
CA ILE A 60 -1.35 -5.89 13.11
C ILE A 60 -0.97 -5.82 11.63
N THR A 61 0.22 -6.29 11.29
CA THR A 61 0.61 -6.56 9.91
C THR A 61 0.76 -8.07 9.72
N LEU A 62 0.01 -8.65 8.77
CA LEU A 62 0.03 -10.08 8.50
C LEU A 62 -0.36 -10.42 7.04
N PRO A 63 0.10 -11.57 6.51
CA PRO A 63 -0.50 -12.16 5.32
C PRO A 63 -1.90 -12.69 5.62
N LEU A 64 -2.84 -12.45 4.71
CA LEU A 64 -4.18 -13.04 4.69
C LEU A 64 -4.40 -13.78 3.37
N THR A 65 -5.12 -14.89 3.44
CA THR A 65 -5.62 -15.63 2.28
C THR A 65 -7.09 -15.30 2.00
N VAL A 66 -7.65 -15.77 0.88
CA VAL A 66 -9.09 -15.66 0.65
C VAL A 66 -9.81 -16.54 1.67
N GLY A 67 -10.77 -15.97 2.39
CA GLY A 67 -11.45 -16.65 3.48
C GLY A 67 -12.24 -15.68 4.34
N GLU A 68 -12.31 -15.97 5.63
CA GLU A 68 -13.08 -15.20 6.60
C GLU A 68 -12.23 -14.78 7.80
N ALA A 69 -12.61 -13.68 8.44
CA ALA A 69 -11.96 -13.18 9.65
C ALA A 69 -12.96 -12.61 10.68
N LYS A 70 -12.54 -12.55 11.93
CA LYS A 70 -13.17 -11.83 13.05
C LYS A 70 -12.10 -11.25 13.97
N PHE A 71 -12.51 -10.31 14.82
CA PHE A 71 -11.71 -9.87 15.96
C PHE A 71 -12.30 -10.47 17.24
N ARG A 72 -11.46 -10.81 18.22
CA ARG A 72 -11.94 -11.22 19.54
C ARG A 72 -10.98 -10.82 20.66
N ALA A 73 -11.53 -10.53 21.83
CA ALA A 73 -10.75 -10.21 23.00
C ALA A 73 -10.36 -11.47 23.78
N ASN A 74 -9.21 -11.44 24.46
CA ASN A 74 -8.80 -12.44 25.45
C ASN A 74 -8.76 -13.88 24.93
N ASP A 75 -8.54 -14.06 23.62
CA ASP A 75 -8.59 -15.37 22.94
C ASP A 75 -9.89 -16.17 23.19
N ALA A 76 -10.98 -15.47 23.53
CA ALA A 76 -12.26 -16.05 23.90
C ALA A 76 -13.40 -15.52 23.00
N TRP A 77 -14.46 -16.31 22.86
CA TRP A 77 -15.63 -15.90 22.07
C TRP A 77 -16.59 -14.95 22.81
N THR A 78 -16.43 -14.77 24.12
CA THR A 78 -17.29 -13.92 24.96
C THR A 78 -17.42 -12.49 24.42
N VAL A 79 -16.33 -11.94 23.88
CA VAL A 79 -16.34 -10.63 23.21
C VAL A 79 -15.63 -10.77 21.88
N ASN A 80 -16.41 -10.75 20.80
CA ASN A 80 -15.93 -10.84 19.43
C ASN A 80 -16.69 -9.87 18.53
N TRP A 81 -16.02 -9.38 17.49
CA TRP A 81 -16.57 -8.43 16.54
C TRP A 81 -16.44 -8.95 15.13
N GLY A 82 -17.50 -8.76 14.36
CA GLY A 82 -17.58 -9.14 12.96
C GLY A 82 -18.53 -8.24 12.18
N ALA A 83 -18.40 -8.27 10.87
CA ALA A 83 -19.23 -7.54 9.91
C ALA A 83 -19.12 -8.22 8.54
N ASN A 84 -20.09 -8.03 7.64
CA ASN A 84 -20.08 -8.65 6.31
C ASN A 84 -19.41 -7.76 5.23
N THR A 85 -18.65 -6.75 5.63
CA THR A 85 -18.02 -5.77 4.72
C THR A 85 -16.50 -5.86 4.75
N PHE A 86 -15.88 -5.61 3.60
CA PHE A 86 -14.43 -5.58 3.41
C PHE A 86 -14.11 -4.55 2.32
N PRO A 87 -12.99 -3.79 2.39
CA PRO A 87 -11.90 -3.88 3.35
C PRO A 87 -12.10 -3.03 4.61
N ALA A 88 -13.21 -2.30 4.74
CA ALA A 88 -13.49 -1.47 5.90
C ALA A 88 -14.93 -1.70 6.38
N GLY A 89 -15.18 -1.34 7.63
CA GLY A 89 -16.51 -1.47 8.20
C GLY A 89 -16.52 -1.20 9.70
N VAL A 90 -17.65 -1.52 10.30
CA VAL A 90 -17.87 -1.44 11.74
C VAL A 90 -18.28 -2.82 12.23
N GLY A 91 -17.37 -3.47 12.97
CA GLY A 91 -17.62 -4.75 13.61
C GLY A 91 -18.61 -4.58 14.75
N THR A 92 -19.62 -5.45 14.80
CA THR A 92 -20.60 -5.51 15.89
C THR A 92 -20.35 -6.75 16.74
N GLN A 93 -20.71 -6.68 18.02
CA GLN A 93 -20.59 -7.82 18.91
C GLN A 93 -21.39 -9.00 18.36
N ASP A 94 -20.77 -10.17 18.27
CA ASP A 94 -21.35 -11.38 17.67
C ASP A 94 -21.79 -11.24 16.21
N GLY A 95 -21.33 -10.19 15.52
CA GLY A 95 -21.64 -9.94 14.12
C GLY A 95 -21.14 -11.05 13.18
N PRO A 96 -21.54 -11.03 11.90
CA PRO A 96 -21.13 -12.04 10.92
C PRO A 96 -19.62 -12.01 10.65
N ASN A 97 -19.08 -13.04 10.01
CA ASN A 97 -17.67 -13.08 9.64
C ASN A 97 -17.34 -12.06 8.54
N ILE A 98 -16.14 -11.46 8.60
CA ILE A 98 -15.60 -10.52 7.63
C ILE A 98 -15.06 -11.29 6.41
N PRO A 99 -15.62 -11.09 5.20
CA PRO A 99 -15.16 -11.80 4.02
C PRO A 99 -13.86 -11.18 3.48
N ILE A 100 -12.75 -11.91 3.61
CA ILE A 100 -11.47 -11.53 2.99
C ILE A 100 -11.49 -11.96 1.53
N ALA A 101 -11.93 -11.05 0.66
CA ALA A 101 -12.15 -11.33 -0.77
C ALA A 101 -10.86 -11.45 -1.60
N THR A 102 -9.72 -11.03 -1.08
CA THR A 102 -8.45 -11.02 -1.81
C THR A 102 -7.29 -11.35 -0.89
N ALA A 103 -6.42 -12.27 -1.31
CA ALA A 103 -5.21 -12.58 -0.58
C ALA A 103 -4.15 -11.47 -0.70
N GLY A 104 -3.35 -11.29 0.35
CA GLY A 104 -2.27 -10.30 0.37
C GLY A 104 -1.73 -10.04 1.76
N ASN A 105 -0.70 -9.18 1.84
CA ASN A 105 -0.24 -8.63 3.11
C ASN A 105 -1.07 -7.42 3.46
N TYR A 106 -1.51 -7.30 4.71
CA TYR A 106 -2.35 -6.19 5.18
C TYR A 106 -1.80 -5.62 6.46
N THR A 107 -1.85 -4.29 6.59
CA THR A 107 -1.94 -3.62 7.88
C THR A 107 -3.42 -3.55 8.24
N VAL A 108 -3.81 -4.19 9.33
CA VAL A 108 -5.18 -4.20 9.83
C VAL A 108 -5.24 -3.32 11.06
N THR A 109 -6.18 -2.37 11.07
CA THR A 109 -6.51 -1.58 12.25
C THR A 109 -7.92 -1.92 12.72
N PHE A 110 -8.14 -1.90 14.04
CA PHE A 110 -9.43 -2.13 14.67
C PHE A 110 -9.55 -1.28 15.93
N ASN A 111 -10.72 -0.70 16.17
CA ASN A 111 -11.02 0.06 17.38
C ASN A 111 -12.11 -0.66 18.18
N ASP A 112 -11.79 -1.17 19.38
CA ASP A 112 -12.72 -2.02 20.16
C ASP A 112 -13.87 -1.25 20.82
N ILE A 113 -13.81 0.08 20.84
CA ILE A 113 -14.90 0.94 21.33
C ILE A 113 -15.95 1.14 20.23
N THR A 114 -15.50 1.53 19.05
CA THR A 114 -16.37 1.93 17.94
C THR A 114 -16.73 0.77 17.02
N GLY A 115 -15.96 -0.32 17.07
CA GLY A 115 -16.02 -1.42 16.12
C GLY A 115 -15.34 -1.12 14.77
N ALA A 116 -14.90 0.12 14.52
CA ALA A 116 -14.34 0.51 13.24
C ALA A 116 -13.07 -0.27 12.92
N TYR A 117 -12.98 -0.82 11.70
CA TYR A 117 -11.78 -1.50 11.21
C TYR A 117 -11.45 -1.10 9.78
N GLN A 118 -10.16 -1.29 9.43
CA GLN A 118 -9.66 -1.13 8.07
C GLN A 118 -8.58 -2.19 7.81
N PHE A 119 -8.72 -2.89 6.69
CA PHE A 119 -7.70 -3.74 6.09
C PHE A 119 -6.98 -2.93 5.00
N THR A 120 -5.85 -2.34 5.32
CA THR A 120 -5.03 -1.62 4.35
C THR A 120 -4.07 -2.60 3.71
N ARG A 121 -4.30 -2.94 2.44
CA ARG A 121 -3.39 -3.82 1.71
C ARG A 121 -2.02 -3.17 1.64
N ILE A 122 -1.01 -3.85 2.16
CA ILE A 122 0.38 -3.51 1.93
C ILE A 122 0.67 -3.94 0.51
N THR A 123 0.47 -3.01 -0.42
CA THR A 123 1.15 -3.12 -1.69
C THR A 123 2.63 -3.01 -1.36
N SER A 124 3.41 -4.06 -1.64
CA SER A 124 4.86 -4.02 -1.50
C SER A 124 5.40 -3.04 -2.52
N THR A 125 5.28 -1.77 -2.20
CA THR A 125 5.77 -0.69 -3.01
C THR A 125 7.27 -0.44 -2.75
N ALA A 126 7.85 -1.15 -1.78
CA ALA A 126 9.29 -1.32 -1.73
C ALA A 126 9.84 -2.12 -2.94
N ASN A 127 9.01 -2.97 -3.57
CA ASN A 127 9.30 -3.59 -4.88
C ASN A 127 8.31 -3.17 -5.98
N GLN A 128 7.32 -2.31 -5.70
CA GLN A 128 6.30 -1.80 -6.67
C GLN A 128 5.96 -0.29 -6.61
N LEU A 129 6.64 0.53 -5.81
CA LEU A 129 6.89 1.98 -6.01
C LEU A 129 8.41 2.26 -6.10
N GLN A 130 9.25 1.21 -6.13
CA GLN A 130 10.42 1.24 -7.01
C GLN A 130 10.07 0.74 -8.43
N ASN A 131 8.95 0.02 -8.60
CA ASN A 131 8.28 -0.12 -9.90
C ASN A 131 7.12 0.88 -10.04
N THR A 132 7.30 2.12 -9.57
CA THR A 132 6.75 3.23 -10.35
C THR A 132 7.31 3.03 -11.74
N THR A 133 6.41 2.79 -12.68
CA THR A 133 6.52 2.64 -14.15
C THR A 133 7.48 3.64 -14.81
N THR A 134 8.74 3.60 -14.41
CA THR A 134 9.83 4.30 -15.05
C THR A 134 10.60 3.16 -15.65
N PHE A 135 10.33 2.94 -16.93
CA PHE A 135 11.19 2.14 -17.76
C PHE A 135 12.56 2.84 -17.72
N ASN A 136 13.38 2.44 -16.75
CA ASN A 136 14.61 3.15 -16.46
C ASN A 136 15.60 2.82 -17.56
N LEU A 137 16.19 3.86 -18.16
CA LEU A 137 17.22 3.74 -19.18
C LEU A 137 18.43 4.54 -18.69
N ALA A 138 19.48 3.83 -18.30
CA ALA A 138 20.73 4.42 -17.86
C ALA A 138 21.83 4.17 -18.90
N LEU A 139 22.61 5.22 -19.16
CA LEU A 139 23.73 5.16 -20.10
C LEU A 139 25.07 5.28 -19.35
N LEU A 140 25.86 4.20 -19.28
CA LEU A 140 27.13 4.12 -18.54
C LEU A 140 28.32 3.67 -19.40
N PRO A 141 29.42 4.44 -19.50
CA PRO A 141 29.56 5.83 -19.04
C PRO A 141 28.84 6.81 -19.98
N ASN A 142 28.39 7.94 -19.45
CA ASN A 142 27.96 9.08 -20.26
C ASN A 142 28.59 10.34 -19.64
N PRO A 143 29.56 10.99 -20.30
CA PRO A 143 29.98 10.82 -21.70
C PRO A 143 30.70 9.48 -22.01
N ALA A 144 30.55 8.98 -23.24
CA ALA A 144 31.14 7.72 -23.73
C ALA A 144 32.16 7.97 -24.85
N SER A 145 33.08 7.02 -25.07
CA SER A 145 34.06 7.07 -26.19
C SER A 145 33.84 5.91 -27.15
N GLU A 146 34.35 4.72 -26.84
CA GLU A 146 34.26 3.56 -27.76
C GLU A 146 33.09 2.63 -27.48
N THR A 147 32.70 2.49 -26.22
CA THR A 147 31.66 1.55 -25.79
C THR A 147 30.81 2.15 -24.69
N MET A 148 29.59 1.62 -24.57
CA MET A 148 28.54 2.18 -23.73
C MET A 148 27.61 1.05 -23.27
N ARG A 149 27.28 0.98 -21.97
CA ARG A 149 26.41 -0.05 -21.37
C ARG A 149 25.01 0.49 -21.10
N VAL A 150 24.07 0.08 -21.92
CA VAL A 150 22.66 0.44 -21.82
C VAL A 150 22.03 -0.45 -20.74
N ALA A 151 21.82 0.11 -19.55
CA ALA A 151 21.20 -0.58 -18.43
C ALA A 151 19.72 -0.18 -18.31
N TYR A 152 18.84 -1.17 -18.12
CA TYR A 152 17.40 -0.96 -18.07
C TYR A 152 16.65 -2.00 -17.26
N ASP A 153 15.43 -1.67 -16.83
CA ASP A 153 14.54 -2.59 -16.14
C ASP A 153 13.39 -3.04 -17.06
N LEU A 154 13.15 -4.35 -17.11
CA LEU A 154 11.98 -4.93 -17.76
C LEU A 154 10.94 -5.35 -16.71
N PRO A 155 9.77 -4.69 -16.64
CA PRO A 155 8.71 -5.06 -15.69
C PRO A 155 8.18 -6.50 -15.90
N THR A 156 8.24 -6.99 -17.13
CA THR A 156 7.85 -8.35 -17.53
C THR A 156 8.80 -8.86 -18.61
N ALA A 157 8.89 -10.18 -18.75
CA ALA A 157 9.75 -10.79 -19.77
C ALA A 157 9.27 -10.42 -21.19
N THR A 158 10.11 -9.69 -21.93
CA THR A 158 9.73 -9.13 -23.24
C THR A 158 10.96 -8.99 -24.16
N THR A 159 10.71 -8.69 -25.44
CA THR A 159 11.77 -8.42 -26.43
C THR A 159 12.22 -6.98 -26.32
N ALA A 160 13.51 -6.76 -26.04
CA ALA A 160 14.14 -5.47 -25.96
C ALA A 160 14.95 -5.16 -27.24
N ALA A 161 14.75 -3.98 -27.81
CA ALA A 161 15.46 -3.47 -28.97
C ALA A 161 16.13 -2.13 -28.63
N VAL A 162 17.45 -2.05 -28.81
CA VAL A 162 18.26 -0.86 -28.53
C VAL A 162 18.82 -0.30 -29.85
N SER A 163 18.64 1.01 -30.06
CA SER A 163 19.20 1.73 -31.20
C SER A 163 19.76 3.10 -30.78
N VAL A 164 20.76 3.59 -31.50
CA VAL A 164 21.37 4.92 -31.35
C VAL A 164 21.01 5.73 -32.59
N HIS A 165 20.52 6.94 -32.38
CA HIS A 165 20.07 7.85 -33.42
C HIS A 165 20.83 9.17 -33.36
N ASN A 166 21.04 9.81 -34.51
CA ASN A 166 21.48 11.20 -34.55
C ASN A 166 20.30 12.16 -34.24
N LEU A 167 20.57 13.47 -34.17
CA LEU A 167 19.53 14.48 -33.88
C LEU A 167 18.46 14.61 -34.98
N LEU A 168 18.72 14.10 -36.19
CA LEU A 168 17.75 14.01 -37.29
C LEU A 168 16.86 12.75 -37.18
N GLY A 169 17.06 11.92 -36.16
CA GLY A 169 16.31 10.68 -35.94
C GLY A 169 16.81 9.47 -36.74
N GLN A 170 17.86 9.61 -37.55
CA GLN A 170 18.42 8.51 -38.32
C GLN A 170 19.12 7.52 -37.38
N SER A 171 18.81 6.23 -37.50
CA SER A 171 19.47 5.17 -36.75
C SER A 171 20.90 4.98 -37.26
N VAL A 172 21.89 5.29 -36.42
CA VAL A 172 23.33 5.13 -36.72
C VAL A 172 23.92 3.85 -36.14
N ARG A 173 23.24 3.22 -35.17
CA ARG A 173 23.59 1.90 -34.62
C ARG A 173 22.33 1.20 -34.13
N ALA A 174 22.20 -0.10 -34.34
CA ALA A 174 21.13 -0.91 -33.76
C ALA A 174 21.70 -2.25 -33.30
N LEU A 175 21.26 -2.72 -32.13
CA LEU A 175 21.54 -4.06 -31.65
C LEU A 175 20.44 -5.03 -32.12
N THR A 176 20.78 -6.32 -32.22
CA THR A 176 19.79 -7.36 -32.43
C THR A 176 18.79 -7.36 -31.27
N ALA A 177 17.50 -7.38 -31.59
CA ALA A 177 16.47 -7.46 -30.56
C ALA A 177 16.50 -8.84 -29.88
N VAL A 178 16.47 -8.86 -28.55
CA VAL A 178 16.59 -10.10 -27.77
C VAL A 178 15.45 -10.17 -26.75
N ARG A 179 14.84 -11.35 -26.61
CA ARG A 179 13.87 -11.62 -25.54
C ARG A 179 14.61 -11.85 -24.23
N GLN A 180 14.24 -11.10 -23.21
CA GLN A 180 14.86 -11.13 -21.89
C GLN A 180 13.82 -11.37 -20.80
N GLY A 181 14.27 -11.87 -19.65
CA GLY A 181 13.44 -12.02 -18.45
C GLY A 181 13.06 -10.66 -17.83
N ALA A 182 12.14 -10.69 -16.87
CA ALA A 182 11.84 -9.50 -16.07
C ALA A 182 13.04 -9.12 -15.17
N GLY A 183 13.10 -7.86 -14.75
CA GLY A 183 14.15 -7.29 -13.91
C GLY A 183 15.24 -6.54 -14.68
N GLN A 184 16.35 -6.29 -13.99
CA GLN A 184 17.49 -5.51 -14.51
C GLN A 184 18.20 -6.25 -15.66
N GLN A 185 18.41 -5.54 -16.75
CA GLN A 185 19.09 -6.01 -17.96
C GLN A 185 20.18 -5.01 -18.36
N GLU A 186 21.19 -5.51 -19.09
CA GLU A 186 22.25 -4.68 -19.64
C GLU A 186 22.61 -5.13 -21.05
N GLN A 187 22.83 -4.17 -21.95
CA GLN A 187 23.38 -4.42 -23.29
C GLN A 187 24.57 -3.51 -23.58
N ARG A 188 25.63 -4.08 -24.14
CA ARG A 188 26.81 -3.34 -24.60
C ARG A 188 26.61 -2.84 -26.03
N VAL A 189 26.84 -1.55 -26.25
CA VAL A 189 26.79 -0.89 -27.55
C VAL A 189 28.19 -0.40 -27.92
N SER A 190 28.68 -0.78 -29.11
CA SER A 190 29.88 -0.18 -29.71
C SER A 190 29.54 1.14 -30.38
N LEU A 191 30.31 2.17 -30.04
CA LEU A 191 30.24 3.52 -30.59
C LEU A 191 31.38 3.81 -31.57
N GLN A 192 32.23 2.81 -31.85
CA GLN A 192 33.32 2.95 -32.80
C GLN A 192 32.81 3.43 -34.16
N GLY A 193 33.48 4.45 -34.73
CA GLY A 193 33.12 5.07 -36.00
C GLY A 193 32.00 6.12 -35.92
N LEU A 194 31.43 6.39 -34.74
CA LEU A 194 30.56 7.55 -34.55
C LEU A 194 31.42 8.80 -34.28
N THR A 195 31.05 9.94 -34.87
CA THR A 195 31.71 11.21 -34.59
C THR A 195 31.34 11.72 -33.21
N ALA A 196 32.24 12.48 -32.57
CA ALA A 196 31.94 13.17 -31.32
C ALA A 196 30.69 14.06 -31.48
N GLY A 197 29.79 14.03 -30.50
CA GLY A 197 28.51 14.73 -30.59
C GLY A 197 27.40 14.16 -29.71
N ILE A 198 26.21 14.73 -29.86
CA ILE A 198 25.01 14.34 -29.12
C ILE A 198 24.19 13.36 -29.95
N TYR A 199 23.80 12.26 -29.31
CA TYR A 199 22.95 11.22 -29.88
C TYR A 199 21.78 10.91 -28.95
N VAL A 200 20.79 10.20 -29.48
CA VAL A 200 19.66 9.68 -28.71
C VAL A 200 19.71 8.16 -28.75
N VAL A 201 19.84 7.54 -27.58
CA VAL A 201 19.64 6.09 -27.44
C VAL A 201 18.16 5.84 -27.24
N ARG A 202 17.57 4.98 -28.06
CA ARG A 202 16.18 4.54 -27.95
C ARG A 202 16.16 3.07 -27.54
N LEU A 203 15.41 2.77 -26.48
CA LEU A 203 15.12 1.42 -26.04
C LEU A 203 13.61 1.18 -26.23
N GLN A 204 13.25 0.12 -26.94
CA GLN A 204 11.87 -0.33 -27.12
C GLN A 204 11.68 -1.72 -26.51
N ALA A 205 10.65 -1.88 -25.69
CA ALA A 205 10.27 -3.15 -25.08
C ALA A 205 8.75 -3.30 -25.08
N GLY A 206 8.22 -4.21 -25.90
CA GLY A 206 6.78 -4.27 -26.17
C GLY A 206 6.26 -2.94 -26.74
N THR A 207 5.28 -2.33 -26.07
CA THR A 207 4.70 -1.01 -26.44
C THR A 207 5.45 0.17 -25.81
N GLN A 208 6.36 -0.09 -24.87
CA GLN A 208 7.10 0.95 -24.17
C GLN A 208 8.31 1.39 -25.00
N VAL A 209 8.53 2.70 -25.06
CA VAL A 209 9.70 3.32 -25.68
C VAL A 209 10.27 4.33 -24.71
N GLN A 210 11.58 4.27 -24.47
CA GLN A 210 12.30 5.32 -23.76
C GLN A 210 13.51 5.77 -24.56
N THR A 211 13.91 7.01 -24.29
CA THR A 211 15.04 7.64 -24.93
C THR A 211 15.95 8.29 -23.91
N ALA A 212 17.26 8.21 -24.12
CA ALA A 212 18.24 8.88 -23.30
C ALA A 212 19.27 9.61 -24.17
N ARG A 213 19.68 10.80 -23.73
CA ARG A 213 20.73 11.58 -24.40
C ARG A 213 22.08 10.93 -24.13
N LEU A 214 22.81 10.63 -25.20
CA LEU A 214 24.18 10.15 -25.15
C LEU A 214 25.13 11.25 -25.64
N LEU A 215 26.20 11.52 -24.90
CA LEU A 215 27.32 12.33 -25.37
C LEU A 215 28.48 11.41 -25.75
N VAL A 216 28.89 11.47 -27.02
CA VAL A 216 30.07 10.75 -27.54
C VAL A 216 31.26 11.72 -27.62
N LYS A 217 32.41 11.29 -27.13
CA LYS A 217 33.69 12.00 -27.15
C LYS A 217 34.65 11.39 -28.15
#